data_AF-A0A9X5AUC3-F1
#
_entry.id   AF-A0A9X5AUC3-F1
#
_cell.length_a   1.000
_cell.length_b   1.000
_cell.length_c   1.000
_cell.angle_alpha   90.00
_cell.angle_beta   90.00
_cell.angle_gamma   90.00
#
_symmetry.space_group_name_H-M   'P 1'
#
loop_
_entity.id
_entity.type
_entity.pdbx_description
1 polymer ?
#
loop_
_entity_poly.entity_id
_entity_poly.type
_entity_poly.pdbx_seq_one_letter_code
_entity_poly.pdbx_strand_id
1 'polypeptide(L)'
;MVNLPPFIATGEPTMTAHVTLVPRASEGAAGWCVEADTADSIVARRNALAALWAARLMRLPADDAASYAAEVHAADFTSPGSDDVVHKLWYDLNRAGVPATPQAVREALSRCHREALAQVGATD
;
A
#
# COMPACT_ATOMS: atom_id res chain seq x y z
N MET A 1 61.42 10.05 47.16
CA MET A 1 60.48 10.35 46.06
C MET A 1 59.09 10.53 46.69
N VAL A 2 58.55 11.74 46.54
CA VAL A 2 57.15 12.23 46.62
C VAL A 2 56.28 12.01 47.87
N ASN A 3 55.52 13.07 48.17
CA ASN A 3 54.71 13.41 49.33
C ASN A 3 53.30 13.84 48.83
N LEU A 4 52.25 13.54 49.62
CA LEU A 4 50.82 13.99 49.56
C LEU A 4 49.94 13.55 48.38
N PRO A 5 48.58 13.57 48.48
CA PRO A 5 47.69 13.78 49.65
C PRO A 5 46.51 12.76 49.81
N PRO A 6 45.75 12.83 50.92
CA PRO A 6 44.43 12.19 51.04
C PRO A 6 43.35 13.03 50.32
N PHE A 7 42.61 12.44 49.39
CA PHE A 7 41.56 13.13 48.66
C PHE A 7 40.18 12.83 49.28
N ILE A 8 39.71 13.74 50.14
CA ILE A 8 38.28 13.94 50.38
C ILE A 8 37.82 14.97 49.34
N ALA A 9 36.96 14.57 48.41
CA ALA A 9 36.05 15.47 47.69
C ALA A 9 34.90 14.62 47.12
N THR A 10 33.74 14.64 47.76
CA THR A 10 32.59 15.48 47.36
C THR A 10 31.80 14.85 46.20
N GLY A 11 30.59 14.40 46.51
CA GLY A 11 29.49 14.38 45.52
C GLY A 11 29.05 13.02 45.02
N GLU A 12 28.46 12.19 45.88
CA GLU A 12 27.48 11.21 45.41
C GLU A 12 26.10 11.84 45.65
N PRO A 13 25.37 12.28 44.61
CA PRO A 13 23.99 12.69 44.79
C PRO A 13 23.20 11.46 45.22
N THR A 14 22.53 11.55 46.37
CA THR A 14 21.45 10.64 46.77
C THR A 14 20.38 10.68 45.68
N MET A 15 20.52 9.84 44.67
CA MET A 15 19.51 9.62 43.65
C MET A 15 18.46 8.72 44.31
N THR A 16 17.58 9.35 45.08
CA THR A 16 16.33 8.76 45.53
C THR A 16 15.58 8.31 44.27
N ALA A 17 15.68 7.02 43.98
CA ALA A 17 14.87 6.37 42.97
C ALA A 17 13.43 6.37 43.49
N HIS A 18 12.70 7.45 43.19
CA HIS A 18 11.25 7.42 43.18
C HIS A 18 10.87 6.51 42.01
N VAL A 19 10.79 5.21 42.28
CA VAL A 19 10.12 4.25 41.40
C VAL A 19 8.64 4.57 41.45
N THR A 20 8.25 5.63 40.73
CA THR A 20 6.86 5.84 40.37
C THR A 20 6.54 4.73 39.39
N LEU A 21 5.81 3.74 39.90
CA LEU A 21 5.19 2.65 39.17
C LEU A 21 4.36 3.26 38.03
N VAL A 22 4.96 3.40 36.84
CA VAL A 22 4.22 3.66 35.61
C VAL A 22 3.30 2.45 35.43
N PRO A 23 1.98 2.63 35.39
CA PRO A 23 1.09 1.51 35.15
C PRO A 23 1.43 0.89 33.81
N ARG A 24 1.81 -0.39 33.83
CA ARG A 24 1.77 -1.30 32.69
C ARG A 24 0.31 -1.40 32.25
N ALA A 25 -0.14 -0.45 31.43
CA ALA A 25 -1.35 -0.61 30.64
C ALA A 25 -0.96 -1.42 29.40
N SER A 26 -1.29 -2.70 29.47
CA SER A 26 -1.47 -3.59 28.34
C SER A 26 -2.39 -2.95 27.28
N GLU A 27 -1.90 -2.98 26.04
CA GLU A 27 -2.67 -3.41 24.87
C GLU A 27 -3.87 -2.54 24.48
N GLY A 28 -3.56 -1.42 23.82
CA GLY A 28 -4.43 -0.81 22.82
C GLY A 28 -3.69 -0.83 21.49
N ALA A 29 -4.06 -1.76 20.63
CA ALA A 29 -3.45 -2.01 19.33
C ALA A 29 -3.17 -0.69 18.57
N ALA A 30 -1.91 -0.55 18.16
CA ALA A 30 -1.57 -0.30 16.78
C ALA A 30 -2.62 0.51 16.00
N GLY A 31 -2.43 1.83 15.95
CA GLY A 31 -3.00 2.70 14.91
C GLY A 31 -2.43 2.38 13.52
N TRP A 32 -2.45 1.10 13.15
CA TRP A 32 -2.33 0.65 11.78
C TRP A 32 -3.76 0.71 11.28
N CYS A 33 -4.08 1.71 10.48
CA CYS A 33 -5.35 1.74 9.75
C CYS A 33 -5.39 0.50 8.86
N VAL A 34 -5.92 -0.60 9.38
CA VAL A 34 -6.10 -1.84 8.64
C VAL A 34 -6.90 -1.55 7.37
N GLU A 35 -7.83 -0.60 7.43
CA GLU A 35 -8.59 -0.10 6.28
C GLU A 35 -7.73 0.52 5.19
N ALA A 36 -6.70 1.31 5.52
CA ALA A 36 -5.82 1.94 4.53
C ALA A 36 -4.80 0.95 3.94
N ASP A 37 -4.23 0.09 4.79
CA ASP A 37 -3.29 -0.97 4.36
C ASP A 37 -3.99 -2.01 3.47
N THR A 38 -5.23 -2.38 3.82
CA THR A 38 -6.06 -3.27 3.01
C THR A 38 -6.60 -2.57 1.76
N ALA A 39 -7.02 -1.30 1.85
CA ALA A 39 -7.53 -0.56 0.68
C ALA A 39 -6.43 -0.31 -0.36
N ASP A 40 -5.22 0.05 0.06
CA ASP A 40 -4.07 0.20 -0.84
C ASP A 40 -3.74 -1.14 -1.52
N SER A 41 -3.75 -2.23 -0.74
CA SER A 41 -3.59 -3.59 -1.25
C SER A 41 -4.71 -3.98 -2.24
N ILE A 42 -5.97 -3.65 -1.98
CA ILE A 42 -7.12 -3.95 -2.86
C ILE A 42 -7.06 -3.10 -4.14
N VAL A 43 -6.73 -1.81 -4.04
CA VAL A 43 -6.65 -0.90 -5.20
C VAL A 43 -5.48 -1.28 -6.10
N ALA A 44 -4.30 -1.55 -5.53
CA ALA A 44 -3.15 -2.06 -6.27
C ALA A 44 -3.49 -3.37 -7.00
N ARG A 45 -4.16 -4.30 -6.30
CA ARG A 45 -4.59 -5.59 -6.86
C ARG A 45 -5.62 -5.42 -7.98
N ARG A 46 -6.63 -4.56 -7.78
CA ARG A 46 -7.64 -4.22 -8.80
C ARG A 46 -6.96 -3.65 -10.05
N ASN A 47 -6.02 -2.72 -9.87
CA ASN A 47 -5.32 -2.06 -10.96
C ASN A 47 -4.43 -3.05 -11.72
N ALA A 48 -3.74 -3.95 -11.01
CA ALA A 48 -2.98 -5.05 -11.62
C ALA A 48 -3.86 -6.01 -12.42
N LEU A 49 -5.03 -6.42 -11.88
CA LEU A 49 -5.98 -7.28 -12.59
C LEU A 49 -6.57 -6.60 -13.82
N ALA A 50 -6.90 -5.31 -13.73
CA ALA A 50 -7.43 -4.52 -14.85
C ALA A 50 -6.39 -4.39 -15.97
N ALA A 51 -5.13 -4.13 -15.63
CA ALA A 51 -4.04 -4.05 -16.59
C ALA A 51 -3.74 -5.40 -17.24
N LEU A 52 -3.76 -6.50 -16.48
CA LEU A 52 -3.63 -7.85 -17.03
C LEU A 52 -4.79 -8.21 -17.98
N TRP A 53 -6.02 -7.80 -17.64
CA TRP A 53 -7.18 -7.97 -18.51
C TRP A 53 -7.00 -7.21 -19.83
N ALA A 54 -6.59 -5.93 -19.76
CA ALA A 54 -6.33 -5.12 -20.93
C ALA A 54 -5.18 -5.71 -21.78
N ALA A 55 -4.07 -6.09 -21.14
CA ALA A 55 -2.92 -6.69 -21.81
C ALA A 55 -3.26 -8.00 -22.54
N ARG A 56 -4.13 -8.84 -21.94
CA ARG A 56 -4.63 -10.06 -22.58
C ARG A 56 -5.43 -9.77 -23.84
N LEU A 57 -6.26 -8.72 -23.82
CA LEU A 57 -7.03 -8.29 -24.99
C LEU A 57 -6.13 -7.72 -26.09
N MET A 58 -5.10 -6.97 -25.72
CA MET A 58 -4.10 -6.41 -26.63
C MET A 58 -3.06 -7.43 -27.10
N ARG A 59 -3.05 -8.65 -26.53
CA ARG A 59 -2.01 -9.69 -26.74
C ARG A 59 -0.60 -9.22 -26.43
N LEU A 60 -0.45 -8.37 -25.41
CA LEU A 60 0.85 -7.93 -24.90
C LEU A 60 1.56 -9.07 -24.14
N PRO A 61 2.90 -9.14 -24.19
CA PRO A 61 3.67 -10.08 -23.39
C PRO A 61 3.54 -9.75 -21.89
N ALA A 62 3.81 -10.73 -21.03
CA ALA A 62 3.64 -10.58 -19.57
C ALA A 62 4.54 -9.49 -18.96
N ASP A 63 5.70 -9.23 -19.58
CA ASP A 63 6.66 -8.20 -19.17
C ASP A 63 6.09 -6.78 -19.40
N ASP A 64 5.58 -6.51 -20.60
CA ASP A 64 4.84 -5.28 -20.92
C ASP A 64 3.56 -5.16 -20.08
N ALA A 65 2.87 -6.28 -19.80
CA ALA A 65 1.67 -6.25 -18.97
C ALA A 65 1.94 -5.79 -17.54
N ALA A 66 3.10 -6.17 -16.96
CA ALA A 66 3.51 -5.73 -15.63
C ALA A 66 3.89 -4.24 -15.62
N SER A 67 4.61 -3.75 -16.63
CA SER A 67 4.89 -2.31 -16.79
C SER A 67 3.60 -1.51 -16.97
N TYR A 68 2.69 -1.99 -17.82
CA TYR A 68 1.40 -1.34 -18.04
C TYR A 68 0.54 -1.31 -16.76
N ALA A 69 0.61 -2.35 -15.93
CA ALA A 69 -0.05 -2.37 -14.62
C ALA A 69 0.48 -1.30 -13.67
N ALA A 70 1.80 -1.10 -13.63
CA ALA A 70 2.40 -0.04 -12.84
C ALA A 70 1.98 1.35 -13.35
N GLU A 71 1.92 1.56 -14.66
CA GLU A 71 1.46 2.82 -15.25
C GLU A 71 -0.03 3.10 -14.98
N VAL A 72 -0.89 2.07 -15.05
CA VAL A 72 -2.32 2.19 -14.73
C VAL A 72 -2.51 2.49 -13.24
N HIS A 73 -1.73 1.83 -12.38
CA HIS A 73 -1.76 2.09 -10.94
C HIS A 73 -1.28 3.51 -10.62
N ALA A 74 -0.19 3.97 -11.25
CA ALA A 74 0.29 5.35 -11.12
C ALA A 74 -0.76 6.39 -11.57
N ALA A 75 -1.51 6.10 -12.64
CA ALA A 75 -2.56 6.99 -13.13
C ALA A 75 -3.73 7.14 -12.13
N ASP A 76 -4.05 6.10 -11.35
CA ASP A 76 -5.13 6.11 -10.35
C ASP A 76 -4.84 7.03 -9.15
N PHE A 77 -3.57 7.39 -8.89
CA PHE A 77 -3.20 8.30 -7.79
C PHE A 77 -3.45 9.79 -8.11
N THR A 78 -3.65 10.16 -9.38
CA THR A 78 -3.74 11.57 -9.78
C THR A 78 -5.15 12.13 -9.60
N SER A 79 -6.18 11.28 -9.59
CA SER A 79 -7.58 11.69 -9.57
C SER A 79 -8.40 10.76 -8.69
N PRO A 80 -9.28 11.26 -7.80
CA PRO A 80 -10.14 10.41 -6.98
C PRO A 80 -11.25 9.79 -7.86
N GLY A 81 -10.95 8.64 -8.46
CA GLY A 81 -11.93 7.87 -9.23
C GLY A 81 -11.29 6.97 -10.28
N SER A 82 -12.02 5.92 -10.68
CA SER A 82 -11.57 4.97 -11.70
C SER A 82 -11.83 5.45 -13.14
N ASP A 83 -12.26 6.70 -13.35
CA ASP A 83 -12.70 7.20 -14.66
C ASP A 83 -11.51 7.40 -15.63
N ASP A 84 -10.39 7.95 -15.13
CA ASP A 84 -9.14 8.06 -15.89
C ASP A 84 -8.61 6.70 -16.34
N VAL A 85 -8.70 5.71 -15.45
CA VAL A 85 -8.33 4.31 -15.74
C VAL A 85 -9.24 3.72 -16.81
N VAL A 86 -10.57 3.94 -16.71
CA VAL A 86 -11.54 3.49 -17.72
C VAL A 86 -11.22 4.09 -19.08
N HIS A 87 -10.96 5.40 -19.16
CA HIS A 87 -10.69 6.08 -20.41
C HIS A 87 -9.35 5.64 -21.03
N LYS A 88 -8.31 5.45 -20.21
CA LYS A 88 -7.01 4.91 -20.66
C LYS A 88 -7.17 3.51 -21.23
N LEU A 89 -7.76 2.58 -20.48
CA LEU A 89 -7.98 1.21 -20.96
C LEU A 89 -8.84 1.17 -22.23
N TRP A 90 -9.91 1.97 -22.27
CA TRP A 90 -10.76 2.05 -23.45
C TRP A 90 -9.99 2.54 -24.69
N TYR A 91 -9.17 3.58 -24.53
CA TYR A 91 -8.33 4.11 -25.60
C TYR A 91 -7.31 3.08 -26.09
N ASP A 92 -6.60 2.43 -25.16
CA ASP A 92 -5.58 1.43 -25.49
C ASP A 92 -6.18 0.19 -26.19
N LEU A 93 -7.34 -0.28 -25.72
CA LEU A 93 -8.08 -1.38 -26.35
C LEU A 93 -8.53 -1.03 -27.78
N ASN A 94 -9.09 0.17 -27.96
CA ASN A 94 -9.48 0.64 -29.28
C ASN A 94 -8.28 0.79 -30.22
N ARG A 95 -7.14 1.24 -29.69
CA ARG A 95 -5.87 1.34 -30.44
C ARG A 95 -5.30 -0.03 -30.81
N ALA A 96 -5.52 -1.05 -29.97
CA ALA A 96 -5.19 -2.43 -30.26
C ALA A 96 -6.19 -3.13 -31.21
N GLY A 97 -7.25 -2.44 -31.65
CA GLY A 97 -8.28 -3.00 -32.54
C GLY A 97 -9.33 -3.84 -31.82
N VAL A 98 -9.43 -3.73 -30.50
CA VAL A 98 -10.45 -4.40 -29.69
C VAL A 98 -11.63 -3.44 -29.50
N PRO A 99 -12.81 -3.72 -30.09
CA PRO A 99 -13.99 -2.89 -29.91
C PRO A 99 -14.56 -3.07 -28.51
N ALA A 100 -14.08 -2.27 -27.55
CA ALA A 100 -14.61 -2.21 -26.19
C ALA A 100 -15.42 -0.92 -26.01
N THR A 101 -16.47 -0.98 -25.17
CA THR A 101 -17.20 0.22 -24.74
C THR A 101 -16.71 0.67 -23.37
N PRO A 102 -16.80 1.96 -23.01
CA PRO A 102 -16.45 2.43 -21.67
C PRO A 102 -17.31 1.78 -20.57
N GLN A 103 -18.50 1.29 -20.92
CA GLN A 103 -19.33 0.50 -20.01
C GLN A 103 -18.75 -0.90 -19.77
N ALA A 104 -18.31 -1.59 -20.82
CA ALA A 104 -17.66 -2.90 -20.69
C ALA A 104 -16.37 -2.82 -19.87
N VAL A 105 -15.59 -1.75 -20.02
CA VAL A 105 -14.38 -1.50 -19.20
C VAL A 105 -14.74 -1.28 -17.72
N ARG A 106 -15.80 -0.52 -17.42
CA ARG A 106 -16.30 -0.35 -16.05
C ARG A 106 -16.78 -1.66 -15.42
N GLU A 107 -17.49 -2.49 -16.19
CA GLU A 107 -17.90 -3.82 -15.75
C GLU A 107 -16.69 -4.73 -15.48
N ALA A 108 -15.67 -4.68 -16.35
CA ALA A 108 -14.42 -5.40 -16.16
C ALA A 108 -13.67 -4.93 -14.90
N LEU A 109 -13.62 -3.62 -14.64
CA LEU A 109 -13.02 -3.06 -13.42
C LEU A 109 -13.78 -3.48 -12.16
N SER A 110 -15.11 -3.45 -12.18
CA SER A 110 -15.95 -3.93 -11.07
C SER A 110 -15.73 -5.42 -10.80
N ARG A 111 -15.62 -6.23 -11.86
CA ARG A 111 -15.26 -7.65 -11.77
C ARG A 111 -13.87 -7.83 -11.15
N CYS A 112 -12.86 -7.10 -11.63
CA CYS A 112 -11.50 -7.12 -11.10
C CYS A 112 -11.43 -6.66 -9.64
N HIS A 113 -12.24 -5.68 -9.25
CA HIS A 113 -12.31 -5.19 -7.88
C HIS A 113 -12.87 -6.25 -6.93
N ARG A 114 -13.93 -6.95 -7.33
CA ARG A 114 -14.47 -8.08 -6.56
C ARG A 114 -13.49 -9.25 -6.49
N GLU A 115 -12.76 -9.53 -7.56
CA GLU A 115 -11.68 -10.53 -7.54
C GLU A 115 -10.54 -10.11 -6.61
N ALA A 116 -10.16 -8.83 -6.59
CA ALA A 116 -9.17 -8.28 -5.68
C ALA A 116 -9.61 -8.41 -4.21
N LEU A 117 -10.86 -8.08 -3.90
CA LEU A 117 -11.44 -8.26 -2.56
C LEU A 117 -11.40 -9.73 -2.12
N ALA A 118 -11.77 -10.65 -3.02
CA ALA A 118 -11.73 -12.08 -2.73
C ALA A 118 -10.30 -12.60 -2.51
N GLN A 119 -9.31 -12.05 -3.22
CA GLN A 119 -7.91 -12.46 -3.06
C GLN A 119 -7.30 -11.93 -1.77
N VAL A 120 -7.56 -10.67 -1.40
CA VAL A 120 -7.04 -10.08 -0.16
C VAL A 120 -7.72 -10.69 1.07
N GLY A 121 -9.01 -11.00 1.00
CA GLY A 121 -9.72 -11.70 2.07
C GLY A 121 -9.34 -13.19 2.23
N ALA A 122 -8.57 -13.75 1.29
CA ALA A 122 -8.14 -15.16 1.29
C ALA A 122 -6.65 -15.35 1.55
N THR A 123 -5.89 -14.28 1.76
CA THR A 123 -4.48 -14.35 2.16
C THR A 123 -4.42 -14.47 3.70
N ASP A 124 -4.12 -15.68 4.16
CA ASP A 124 -3.80 -16.10 5.54
C ASP A 124 -2.41 -15.59 5.97
#